data_AF-A0A316TT93-F1
#
_entry.id   AF-A0A316TT93-F1
#
_cell.length_a   1.000
_cell.length_b   1.000
_cell.length_c   1.000
_cell.angle_alpha   90.00
_cell.angle_beta   90.00
_cell.angle_gamma   90.00
#
_symmetry.space_group_name_H-M   'P 1'
#
loop_
_entity.id
_entity.type
_entity.pdbx_description
1 polymer ?
#
loop_
_entity_poly.entity_id
_entity_poly.type
_entity_poly.pdbx_seq_one_letter_code
_entity_poly.pdbx_strand_id
1 'polypeptide(L)'
;MKTARIKLDYNKSGLWISGLLLISFIAFWPTYYAVLSDSGFFVHFHAATAIIWFALLIIQPALIRKRKLKLHRLLGNMSYPVAGLVLISILLLAHNKISTAPESFYAIRTYLLYLQISLAFVFAVTYAFAILYRKTKPVHARLMVATSFTFIDPVFARLINSYLPDIAISGQFITFGLINMTLIALSIIDRNHSKARWVFPGLLILYLVIEIPIFFDLTGLPWWQSFAAWFASI
;
A
#
# COMPACT_ATOMS: atom_id res chain seq x y z
N MET A 1 19.56 -31.91 -13.07
CA MET A 1 19.89 -30.49 -12.79
C MET A 1 19.19 -30.06 -11.50
N LYS A 2 19.92 -29.71 -10.43
CA LYS A 2 19.33 -29.04 -9.27
C LYS A 2 18.99 -27.61 -9.69
N THR A 3 17.71 -27.30 -9.87
CA THR A 3 17.26 -25.93 -10.10
C THR A 3 17.74 -25.06 -8.93
N ALA A 4 18.50 -24.00 -9.24
CA ALA A 4 18.93 -23.04 -8.24
C ALA A 4 17.69 -22.47 -7.55
N ARG A 5 17.55 -22.71 -6.24
CA ARG A 5 16.40 -22.21 -5.48
C ARG A 5 16.57 -20.71 -5.31
N ILE A 6 15.64 -19.94 -5.88
CA ILE A 6 15.54 -18.50 -5.66
C ILE A 6 15.30 -18.28 -4.16
N LYS A 7 16.15 -17.48 -3.52
CA LYS A 7 16.03 -17.12 -2.09
C LYS A 7 15.78 -15.63 -1.98
N LEU A 8 14.69 -15.26 -1.31
CA LEU A 8 14.35 -13.86 -1.06
C LEU A 8 15.34 -13.26 -0.05
N ASP A 9 16.07 -12.23 -0.48
CA ASP A 9 17.02 -11.47 0.35
C ASP A 9 16.42 -10.13 0.77
N TYR A 10 15.81 -10.11 1.95
CA TYR A 10 15.20 -8.92 2.54
C TYR A 10 16.23 -7.85 2.94
N ASN A 11 17.52 -8.15 3.00
CA ASN A 11 18.54 -7.11 3.26
C ASN A 11 18.74 -6.18 2.06
N LYS A 12 18.26 -6.60 0.88
CA LYS A 12 18.25 -5.82 -0.36
C LYS A 12 16.85 -5.29 -0.69
N SER A 13 15.86 -5.43 0.20
CA SER A 13 14.49 -4.98 -0.05
C SER A 13 14.43 -3.50 -0.42
N GLY A 14 15.30 -2.67 0.16
CA GLY A 14 15.41 -1.24 -0.16
C GLY A 14 15.56 -0.94 -1.65
N LEU A 15 16.18 -1.82 -2.45
CA LEU A 15 16.30 -1.61 -3.91
C LEU A 15 14.94 -1.66 -4.62
N TRP A 16 14.12 -2.65 -4.30
CA TRP A 16 12.78 -2.79 -4.87
C TRP A 16 11.84 -1.68 -4.39
N ILE A 17 11.96 -1.30 -3.10
CA ILE A 17 11.21 -0.19 -2.53
C ILE A 17 11.61 1.15 -3.18
N SER A 18 12.90 1.37 -3.45
CA SER A 18 13.37 2.52 -4.21
C SER A 18 12.84 2.53 -5.64
N GLY A 19 12.79 1.37 -6.31
CA GLY A 19 12.14 1.25 -7.62
C GLY A 19 10.66 1.64 -7.58
N LEU A 20 9.91 1.15 -6.59
CA LEU A 20 8.51 1.54 -6.40
C LEU A 20 8.35 3.04 -6.12
N LEU A 21 9.23 3.63 -5.31
CA LEU A 21 9.24 5.08 -5.07
C LEU A 21 9.48 5.87 -6.36
N LEU A 22 10.42 5.45 -7.21
CA LEU A 22 10.68 6.10 -8.50
C LEU A 22 9.47 6.01 -9.44
N ILE A 23 8.84 4.84 -9.53
CA ILE A 23 7.61 4.66 -10.33
C ILE A 23 6.48 5.52 -9.76
N SER A 24 6.35 5.61 -8.43
CA SER A 24 5.35 6.46 -7.78
C SER A 24 5.55 7.94 -8.12
N PHE A 25 6.80 8.39 -8.23
CA PHE A 25 7.09 9.77 -8.63
C PHE A 25 6.55 10.08 -10.02
N ILE A 26 6.78 9.18 -10.98
CA ILE A 26 6.28 9.29 -12.35
C ILE A 26 4.75 9.24 -12.36
N ALA A 27 4.16 8.23 -11.72
CA ALA A 27 2.71 8.04 -11.70
C ALA A 27 1.95 9.23 -11.10
N PHE A 28 2.54 9.90 -10.11
CA PHE A 28 1.92 11.06 -9.46
C PHE A 28 2.34 12.39 -10.08
N TRP A 29 3.20 12.41 -11.10
CA TRP A 29 3.70 13.64 -11.72
C TRP A 29 2.57 14.57 -12.19
N PRO A 30 1.61 14.13 -13.02
CA PRO A 30 0.58 15.03 -13.55
C PRO A 30 -0.38 15.53 -12.45
N THR A 31 -0.67 14.69 -11.46
CA THR A 31 -1.72 14.93 -10.46
C THR A 31 -1.25 15.57 -9.16
N TYR A 32 0.06 15.68 -8.95
CA TYR A 32 0.62 16.20 -7.70
C TYR A 32 1.89 17.02 -7.93
N TYR A 33 2.94 16.45 -8.52
CA TYR A 33 4.22 17.17 -8.63
C TYR A 33 4.17 18.35 -9.61
N ALA A 34 3.43 18.23 -10.71
CA ALA A 34 3.24 19.30 -11.69
C ALA A 34 2.30 20.43 -11.21
N VAL A 35 1.47 20.14 -10.20
CA VAL A 35 0.44 21.05 -9.64
C VAL A 35 0.65 21.25 -8.13
N LEU A 36 1.92 21.32 -7.72
CA LEU A 36 2.29 21.31 -6.31
C LEU A 36 1.71 22.52 -5.56
N SER A 37 1.72 23.70 -6.17
CA SER A 37 1.15 24.93 -5.59
C SER A 37 -0.36 24.89 -5.41
N ASP A 38 -1.06 24.11 -6.25
CA ASP A 38 -2.51 24.06 -6.30
C ASP A 38 -3.06 22.93 -5.43
N SER A 39 -2.18 22.09 -4.89
CA SER A 39 -2.54 20.97 -4.04
C SER A 39 -2.89 21.45 -2.63
N GLY A 40 -4.04 20.99 -2.11
CA GLY A 40 -4.46 21.30 -0.75
C GLY A 40 -3.59 20.64 0.32
N PHE A 41 -3.68 21.15 1.55
CA PHE A 41 -2.96 20.65 2.72
C PHE A 41 -3.03 19.12 2.88
N PHE A 42 -4.21 18.53 2.77
CA PHE A 42 -4.40 17.08 2.97
C PHE A 42 -3.62 16.23 1.96
N VAL A 43 -3.45 16.73 0.73
CA VAL A 43 -2.67 16.05 -0.31
C VAL A 43 -1.18 16.09 0.05
N HIS A 44 -0.66 17.26 0.44
CA HIS A 44 0.73 17.41 0.90
C HIS A 44 1.02 16.57 2.13
N PHE A 45 0.12 16.58 3.11
CA PHE A 45 0.26 15.81 4.33
C PHE A 45 0.32 14.30 4.04
N HIS A 46 -0.58 13.80 3.19
CA HIS A 46 -0.55 12.41 2.75
C HIS A 46 0.75 12.08 2.00
N ALA A 47 1.14 12.89 1.02
CA ALA A 47 2.37 12.68 0.26
C ALA A 47 3.63 12.68 1.16
N ALA A 48 3.72 13.61 2.12
CA ALA A 48 4.84 13.68 3.06
C ALA A 48 4.92 12.42 3.94
N THR A 49 3.80 11.97 4.51
CA THR A 49 3.77 10.75 5.33
C THR A 49 4.14 9.50 4.52
N ALA A 50 3.69 9.40 3.26
CA ALA A 50 4.08 8.33 2.35
C ALA A 50 5.59 8.32 2.06
N ILE A 51 6.19 9.49 1.75
CA ILE A 51 7.62 9.62 1.49
C ILE A 51 8.44 9.22 2.73
N ILE A 52 8.03 9.66 3.93
CA ILE A 52 8.68 9.27 5.19
C ILE A 52 8.58 7.75 5.40
N TRP A 53 7.44 7.13 5.08
CA TRP A 53 7.29 5.68 5.16
C TRP A 53 8.22 4.94 4.20
N PHE A 54 8.28 5.37 2.94
CA PHE A 54 9.23 4.85 1.95
C PHE A 54 10.68 4.98 2.44
N ALA A 55 11.05 6.14 2.99
CA ALA A 55 12.38 6.38 3.54
C ALA A 55 12.71 5.38 4.67
N LEU A 56 11.77 5.13 5.59
CA LEU A 56 11.95 4.09 6.62
C LEU A 56 12.16 2.72 5.99
N LEU A 57 11.31 2.29 5.06
CA LEU A 57 11.43 0.97 4.42
C LEU A 57 12.75 0.79 3.65
N ILE A 58 13.32 1.86 3.10
CA ILE A 58 14.62 1.84 2.38
C ILE A 58 15.80 1.83 3.36
N ILE A 59 15.75 2.69 4.38
CA ILE A 59 16.86 2.88 5.32
C ILE A 59 17.03 1.67 6.25
N GLN A 60 15.94 1.07 6.72
CA GLN A 60 15.96 -0.04 7.69
C GLN A 60 16.85 -1.23 7.26
N PRO A 61 16.68 -1.83 6.05
CA PRO A 61 17.56 -2.92 5.59
C PRO A 61 19.01 -2.45 5.35
N ALA A 62 19.24 -1.18 4.96
CA ALA A 62 20.59 -0.64 4.81
C ALA A 62 21.33 -0.55 6.16
N LEU A 63 20.64 -0.17 7.24
CA LEU A 63 21.19 -0.15 8.59
C LEU A 63 21.56 -1.55 9.10
N ILE A 64 20.74 -2.56 8.78
CA ILE A 64 21.04 -3.97 9.08
C ILE A 64 22.33 -4.40 8.37
N ARG A 65 22.46 -4.13 7.05
CA ARG A 65 23.67 -4.46 6.28
C ARG A 65 24.92 -3.77 6.82
N LYS A 66 24.80 -2.50 7.23
CA LYS A 66 25.90 -1.72 7.84
C LYS A 66 26.13 -2.07 9.32
N ARG A 67 25.44 -3.08 9.87
CA ARG A 67 25.50 -3.51 11.28
C ARG A 67 25.17 -2.39 12.29
N LYS A 68 24.46 -1.33 11.87
CA LYS A 68 24.04 -0.20 12.71
C LYS A 68 22.73 -0.51 13.44
N LEU A 69 22.74 -1.59 14.25
CA LEU A 69 21.53 -2.13 14.87
C LEU A 69 20.89 -1.19 15.92
N LYS A 70 21.67 -0.34 16.59
CA LYS A 70 21.13 0.68 17.51
C LYS A 70 20.23 1.67 16.76
N LEU A 71 20.69 2.16 15.60
CA LEU A 71 19.92 3.09 14.77
C LEU A 71 18.70 2.41 14.12
N HIS A 72 18.84 1.15 13.69
CA HIS A 72 17.70 0.35 13.20
C HIS A 72 16.57 0.28 14.24
N ARG A 73 16.91 0.03 15.50
CA ARG A 73 15.93 -0.01 16.61
C ARG A 73 15.35 1.38 16.91
N LEU A 74 16.17 2.43 16.90
CA LEU A 74 15.70 3.80 17.11
C LEU A 74 14.68 4.22 16.04
N LEU A 75 15.02 4.08 14.76
CA LEU A 75 14.10 4.36 13.67
C LEU A 75 12.91 3.38 13.65
N GLY A 76 13.12 2.14 14.10
CA GLY A 76 12.03 1.18 14.31
C GLY A 76 11.00 1.68 15.32
N ASN A 77 11.45 2.31 16.41
CA ASN A 77 10.57 2.96 17.38
C ASN A 77 9.90 4.23 16.85
N MET A 78 10.54 4.94 15.92
CA MET A 78 9.89 6.05 15.22
C MET A 78 8.80 5.59 14.24
N SER A 79 8.83 4.33 13.79
CA SER A 79 7.82 3.83 12.86
C SER A 79 6.40 3.78 13.46
N TYR A 80 6.25 3.70 14.78
CA TYR A 80 4.94 3.64 15.44
C TYR A 80 4.12 4.93 15.23
N PRO A 81 4.62 6.13 15.61
CA PRO A 81 3.89 7.36 15.31
C PRO A 81 3.79 7.63 13.80
N VAL A 82 4.81 7.28 13.01
CA VAL A 82 4.75 7.48 11.55
C VAL A 82 3.65 6.62 10.91
N ALA A 83 3.51 5.36 11.30
CA ALA A 83 2.42 4.50 10.81
C ALA A 83 1.05 5.05 11.17
N GLY A 84 0.90 5.58 12.39
CA GLY A 84 -0.31 6.30 12.81
C GLY A 84 -0.59 7.52 11.93
N LEU A 85 0.43 8.33 11.63
CA LEU A 85 0.29 9.50 10.76
C LEU A 85 -0.05 9.10 9.31
N VAL A 86 0.48 7.99 8.79
CA VAL A 86 0.10 7.45 7.47
C VAL A 86 -1.39 7.09 7.44
N LEU A 87 -1.89 6.39 8.47
CA LEU A 87 -3.31 6.04 8.55
C LEU A 87 -4.20 7.27 8.66
N ILE A 88 -3.84 8.20 9.53
CA ILE A 88 -4.57 9.48 9.71
C ILE A 88 -4.56 10.27 8.40
N SER A 89 -3.42 10.35 7.70
CA SER A 89 -3.33 11.11 6.45
C SER A 89 -4.19 10.50 5.34
N ILE A 90 -4.30 9.17 5.26
CA ILE A 90 -5.20 8.49 4.31
C ILE A 90 -6.65 8.85 4.62
N LEU A 91 -7.06 8.76 5.90
CA LEU A 91 -8.45 9.06 6.30
C LEU A 91 -8.82 10.53 6.08
N LEU A 92 -7.92 11.45 6.43
CA LEU A 92 -8.14 12.88 6.19
C LEU A 92 -8.23 13.21 4.70
N LEU A 93 -7.37 12.61 3.87
CA LEU A 93 -7.43 12.78 2.43
C LEU A 93 -8.72 12.18 1.84
N ALA A 94 -9.11 10.99 2.30
CA ALA A 94 -10.35 10.34 1.87
C ALA A 94 -11.58 11.18 2.23
N HIS A 95 -11.64 11.69 3.46
CA HIS A 95 -12.69 12.58 3.93
C HIS A 95 -12.74 13.85 3.07
N ASN A 96 -11.59 14.54 2.89
CA ASN A 96 -11.53 15.74 2.06
C ASN A 96 -12.03 15.49 0.63
N LYS A 97 -11.68 14.34 0.03
CA LYS A 97 -12.13 13.99 -1.33
C LYS A 97 -13.63 13.73 -1.39
N ILE A 98 -14.20 13.01 -0.42
CA ILE A 98 -15.63 12.72 -0.45
C ILE A 98 -16.48 13.98 -0.16
N SER A 99 -16.02 14.88 0.70
CA SER A 99 -16.80 16.04 1.14
C SER A 99 -16.76 17.25 0.21
N THR A 100 -15.80 17.35 -0.72
CA THR A 100 -15.57 18.60 -1.49
C THR A 100 -15.98 18.57 -2.95
N ALA A 101 -16.08 17.41 -3.59
CA ALA A 101 -16.37 17.38 -5.03
C ALA A 101 -17.89 17.54 -5.34
N PRO A 102 -18.29 17.74 -6.61
CA PRO A 102 -19.69 17.92 -7.03
C PRO A 102 -20.54 16.63 -7.01
N GLU A 103 -21.80 16.72 -6.57
CA GLU A 103 -22.71 15.56 -6.35
C GLU A 103 -22.79 14.58 -7.55
N SER A 104 -22.63 15.06 -8.79
CA SER A 104 -22.55 14.21 -9.99
C SER A 104 -21.44 13.15 -9.97
N PHE A 105 -20.42 13.33 -9.12
CA PHE A 105 -19.30 12.39 -8.93
C PHE A 105 -19.45 11.54 -7.66
N TYR A 106 -20.63 11.43 -7.07
CA TYR A 106 -20.81 10.72 -5.81
C TYR A 106 -20.49 9.22 -5.92
N ALA A 107 -21.01 8.53 -6.95
CA ALA A 107 -20.78 7.10 -7.16
C ALA A 107 -19.28 6.73 -7.27
N ILE A 108 -18.51 7.51 -8.05
CA ILE A 108 -17.06 7.27 -8.15
C ILE A 108 -16.33 7.58 -6.84
N ARG A 109 -16.84 8.51 -6.02
CA ARG A 109 -16.23 8.82 -4.72
C ARG A 109 -16.48 7.76 -3.68
N THR A 110 -17.67 7.18 -3.63
CA THR A 110 -17.93 6.07 -2.71
C THR A 110 -17.08 4.85 -3.08
N TYR A 111 -16.83 4.65 -4.37
CA TYR A 111 -15.87 3.66 -4.87
C TYR A 111 -14.43 3.97 -4.44
N LEU A 112 -13.94 5.20 -4.65
CA LEU A 112 -12.57 5.59 -4.26
C LEU A 112 -12.37 5.57 -2.73
N LEU A 113 -13.39 5.96 -1.96
CA LEU A 113 -13.40 5.86 -0.51
C LEU A 113 -13.19 4.42 -0.06
N TYR A 114 -13.86 3.46 -0.73
CA TYR A 114 -13.72 2.05 -0.41
C TYR A 114 -12.27 1.58 -0.61
N LEU A 115 -11.66 1.93 -1.74
CA LEU A 115 -10.25 1.60 -2.01
C LEU A 115 -9.32 2.20 -0.95
N GLN A 116 -9.51 3.47 -0.59
CA GLN A 116 -8.67 4.15 0.41
C GLN A 116 -8.78 3.51 1.79
N ILE A 117 -10.00 3.24 2.26
CA ILE A 117 -10.23 2.60 3.56
C ILE A 117 -9.71 1.16 3.56
N SER A 118 -9.91 0.42 2.49
CA SER A 118 -9.44 -0.97 2.36
C SER A 118 -7.92 -1.05 2.37
N LEU A 119 -7.22 -0.18 1.63
CA LEU A 119 -5.76 -0.11 1.65
C LEU A 119 -5.22 0.37 3.00
N ALA A 120 -5.88 1.31 3.67
CA ALA A 120 -5.54 1.70 5.04
C ALA A 120 -5.70 0.52 6.01
N PHE A 121 -6.76 -0.28 5.87
CA PHE A 121 -6.97 -1.48 6.66
C PHE A 121 -5.87 -2.53 6.42
N VAL A 122 -5.53 -2.81 5.16
CA VAL A 122 -4.43 -3.73 4.82
C VAL A 122 -3.11 -3.25 5.40
N PHE A 123 -2.81 -1.95 5.28
CA PHE A 123 -1.62 -1.35 5.87
C PHE A 123 -1.59 -1.55 7.39
N ALA A 124 -2.68 -1.22 8.08
CA ALA A 124 -2.81 -1.32 9.53
C ALA A 124 -2.61 -2.76 10.01
N VAL A 125 -3.33 -3.73 9.41
CA VAL A 125 -3.23 -5.16 9.75
C VAL A 125 -1.81 -5.66 9.49
N THR A 126 -1.26 -5.38 8.31
CA THR A 126 0.08 -5.85 7.93
C THR A 126 1.15 -5.29 8.86
N TYR A 127 1.10 -3.99 9.15
CA TYR A 127 2.03 -3.34 10.06
C TYR A 127 1.88 -3.83 11.49
N ALA A 128 0.66 -3.97 12.00
CA ALA A 128 0.39 -4.51 13.34
C ALA A 128 1.01 -5.91 13.49
N PHE A 129 0.78 -6.80 12.51
CA PHE A 129 1.40 -8.11 12.50
C PHE A 129 2.93 -8.02 12.38
N ALA A 130 3.47 -7.08 11.60
CA ALA A 130 4.92 -6.88 11.51
C ALA A 130 5.54 -6.57 12.89
N ILE A 131 4.87 -5.77 13.70
CA ILE A 131 5.30 -5.40 15.06
C ILE A 131 5.06 -6.52 16.07
N LEU A 132 3.94 -7.24 15.98
CA LEU A 132 3.66 -8.42 16.83
C LEU A 132 4.72 -9.50 16.65
N TYR A 133 5.10 -9.77 15.40
CA TYR A 133 6.11 -10.77 15.04
C TYR A 133 7.54 -10.20 14.98
N ARG A 134 7.82 -9.02 15.57
CA ARG A 134 9.16 -8.38 15.53
C ARG A 134 10.30 -9.26 16.06
N LYS A 135 9.99 -10.20 16.97
CA LYS A 135 10.97 -11.16 17.51
C LYS A 135 11.30 -12.30 16.54
N THR A 136 10.41 -12.59 15.58
CA THR A 136 10.60 -13.60 14.54
C THR A 136 11.05 -12.91 13.25
N LYS A 137 12.35 -12.59 13.17
CA LYS A 137 12.96 -11.79 12.08
C LYS A 137 12.49 -12.15 10.66
N PRO A 138 12.37 -13.44 10.26
CA PRO A 138 11.90 -13.77 8.92
C PRO A 138 10.46 -13.30 8.64
N VAL A 139 9.56 -13.43 9.63
CA VAL A 139 8.16 -12.99 9.53
C VAL A 139 8.09 -11.47 9.53
N HIS A 140 8.78 -10.82 10.47
CA HIS A 140 8.87 -9.37 10.56
C HIS A 140 9.33 -8.72 9.25
N ALA A 141 10.43 -9.20 8.65
CA ALA A 141 10.97 -8.63 7.43
C ALA A 141 10.00 -8.73 6.24
N ARG A 142 9.26 -9.85 6.13
CA ARG A 142 8.23 -10.03 5.10
C ARG A 142 7.06 -9.08 5.28
N LEU A 143 6.56 -8.97 6.51
CA LEU A 143 5.43 -8.09 6.81
C LEU A 143 5.80 -6.61 6.65
N MET A 144 7.01 -6.20 7.02
CA MET A 144 7.48 -4.84 6.74
C MET A 144 7.50 -4.53 5.23
N VAL A 145 8.01 -5.46 4.41
CA VAL A 145 7.93 -5.31 2.93
C VAL A 145 6.49 -5.34 2.44
N ALA A 146 5.63 -6.19 3.01
CA ALA A 146 4.22 -6.26 2.65
C ALA A 146 3.47 -4.94 2.87
N THR A 147 3.89 -4.08 3.81
CA THR A 147 3.32 -2.73 3.94
C THR A 147 3.51 -1.87 2.69
N SER A 148 4.49 -2.18 1.82
CA SER A 148 4.65 -1.44 0.56
C SER A 148 3.68 -1.88 -0.53
N PHE A 149 3.01 -3.04 -0.38
CA PHE A 149 2.07 -3.54 -1.39
C PHE A 149 0.86 -2.62 -1.53
N THR A 150 0.48 -1.92 -0.46
CA THR A 150 -0.64 -0.97 -0.48
C THR A 150 -0.39 0.24 -1.39
N PHE A 151 0.85 0.47 -1.81
CA PHE A 151 1.20 1.52 -2.77
C PHE A 151 1.16 1.03 -4.21
N ILE A 152 1.24 -0.28 -4.46
CA ILE A 152 1.24 -0.82 -5.82
C ILE A 152 -0.05 -0.42 -6.53
N ASP A 153 -1.19 -0.59 -5.87
CA ASP A 153 -2.50 -0.26 -6.45
C ASP A 153 -2.62 1.20 -6.91
N PRO A 154 -2.49 2.22 -6.03
CA PRO A 154 -2.62 3.61 -6.46
C PRO A 154 -1.52 4.07 -7.42
N VAL A 155 -0.30 3.50 -7.35
CA VAL A 155 0.80 3.84 -8.25
C VAL A 155 0.54 3.33 -9.66
N PHE A 156 0.24 2.05 -9.81
CA PHE A 156 0.07 1.46 -11.14
C PHE A 156 -1.29 1.82 -11.75
N ALA A 157 -2.36 1.93 -10.97
CA ALA A 157 -3.65 2.37 -11.49
C ALA A 157 -3.55 3.78 -12.07
N ARG A 158 -2.80 4.67 -11.40
CA ARG A 158 -2.57 6.03 -11.91
C ARG A 158 -1.65 6.05 -13.12
N LEU A 159 -0.57 5.26 -13.10
CA LEU A 159 0.33 5.15 -14.26
C LEU A 159 -0.42 4.66 -15.51
N ILE A 160 -1.25 3.62 -15.36
CA ILE A 160 -2.06 3.09 -16.46
C ILE A 160 -3.07 4.16 -16.93
N ASN A 161 -3.84 4.74 -16.02
CA ASN A 161 -4.87 5.71 -16.40
C ASN A 161 -4.31 7.01 -17.00
N SER A 162 -3.10 7.43 -16.62
CA SER A 162 -2.48 8.66 -17.14
C SER A 162 -1.72 8.45 -18.46
N TYR A 163 -1.15 7.27 -18.70
CA TYR A 163 -0.25 7.04 -19.84
C TYR A 163 -0.75 5.99 -20.84
N LEU A 164 -1.75 5.18 -20.46
CA LEU A 164 -2.34 4.13 -21.29
C LEU A 164 -3.89 4.20 -21.21
N PRO A 165 -4.51 5.36 -21.49
CA PRO A 165 -5.95 5.57 -21.27
C PRO A 165 -6.85 4.69 -22.14
N ASP A 166 -6.34 4.20 -23.28
CA ASP A 166 -7.12 3.45 -24.27
C ASP A 166 -7.12 1.93 -24.01
N ILE A 167 -6.54 1.46 -22.91
CA ILE A 167 -6.58 0.03 -22.57
C ILE A 167 -8.02 -0.38 -22.21
N ALA A 168 -8.52 -1.41 -22.88
CA ALA A 168 -9.89 -1.91 -22.69
C ALA A 168 -10.17 -2.49 -21.29
N ILE A 169 -9.13 -2.90 -20.57
CA ILE A 169 -9.23 -3.42 -19.21
C ILE A 169 -9.00 -2.28 -18.22
N SER A 170 -9.91 -2.12 -17.26
CA SER A 170 -9.75 -1.15 -16.16
C SER A 170 -8.38 -1.28 -15.50
N GLY A 171 -7.67 -0.15 -15.37
CA GLY A 171 -6.38 -0.09 -14.68
C GLY A 171 -6.42 -0.70 -13.28
N GLN A 172 -7.57 -0.62 -12.59
CA GLN A 172 -7.79 -1.27 -11.29
C GLN A 172 -7.70 -2.79 -11.35
N PHE A 173 -8.29 -3.43 -12.35
CA PHE A 173 -8.25 -4.89 -12.45
C PHE A 173 -6.85 -5.38 -12.84
N ILE A 174 -6.12 -4.58 -13.61
CA ILE A 174 -4.71 -4.85 -13.91
C ILE A 174 -3.87 -4.80 -12.63
N THR A 175 -4.09 -3.82 -11.75
CA THR A 175 -3.35 -3.72 -10.48
C THR A 175 -3.68 -4.83 -9.50
N PHE A 176 -4.95 -5.23 -9.36
CA PHE A 176 -5.34 -6.41 -8.59
C PHE A 176 -4.66 -7.68 -9.13
N GLY A 177 -4.69 -7.88 -10.45
CA GLY A 177 -3.98 -8.98 -11.10
C GLY A 177 -2.48 -8.97 -10.79
N LEU A 178 -1.83 -7.80 -10.88
CA LEU A 178 -0.40 -7.64 -10.58
C LEU A 178 -0.08 -8.00 -9.12
N ILE A 179 -0.87 -7.51 -8.17
CA ILE A 179 -0.69 -7.79 -6.74
C ILE A 179 -0.89 -9.29 -6.48
N ASN A 180 -1.99 -9.87 -6.96
CA ASN A 180 -2.32 -11.27 -6.73
C ASN A 180 -1.28 -12.21 -7.35
N MET A 181 -0.87 -11.98 -8.60
CA MET A 181 0.16 -12.78 -9.26
C MET A 181 1.51 -12.66 -8.56
N THR A 182 1.87 -11.46 -8.07
CA THR A 182 3.09 -11.26 -7.28
C THR A 182 3.02 -12.06 -5.97
N LEU A 183 1.89 -12.03 -5.26
CA LEU A 183 1.71 -12.76 -4.01
C LEU A 183 1.67 -14.28 -4.20
N ILE A 184 1.07 -14.76 -5.30
CA ILE A 184 1.13 -16.18 -5.68
C ILE A 184 2.59 -16.60 -5.94
N ALA A 185 3.33 -15.83 -6.74
CA ALA A 185 4.73 -16.12 -7.03
C ALA A 185 5.59 -16.14 -5.75
N LEU A 186 5.43 -15.14 -4.88
CA LEU A 186 6.13 -15.08 -3.60
C LEU A 186 5.74 -16.23 -2.66
N SER A 187 4.47 -16.63 -2.65
CA SER A 187 4.00 -17.79 -1.90
C SER A 187 4.66 -19.09 -2.37
N ILE A 188 4.80 -19.27 -3.68
CA ILE A 188 5.47 -20.43 -4.27
C ILE A 188 6.96 -20.43 -3.94
N ILE A 189 7.63 -19.29 -4.06
CA ILE A 189 9.06 -19.14 -3.75
C ILE A 189 9.32 -19.43 -2.25
N ASP A 190 8.45 -18.95 -1.37
CA ASP A 190 8.64 -19.00 0.08
C ASP A 190 8.02 -20.24 0.77
N ARG A 191 7.37 -21.14 0.01
CA ARG A 191 6.60 -22.29 0.53
C ARG A 191 7.34 -23.21 1.50
N ASN A 192 8.66 -23.28 1.37
CA ASN A 192 9.51 -24.14 2.19
C ASN A 192 10.05 -23.47 3.46
N HIS A 193 9.72 -22.19 3.70
CA HIS A 193 10.22 -21.47 4.86
C HIS A 193 9.45 -21.84 6.13
N SER A 194 10.10 -22.52 7.06
CA SER A 194 9.48 -23.13 8.26
C SER A 194 8.59 -22.18 9.08
N LYS A 195 9.04 -20.95 9.33
CA LYS A 195 8.34 -19.99 10.20
C LYS A 195 7.50 -18.94 9.48
N ALA A 196 7.65 -18.77 8.17
CA ALA A 196 7.21 -17.56 7.47
C ALA A 196 6.46 -17.80 6.16
N ARG A 197 6.36 -19.07 5.72
CA ARG A 197 5.64 -19.47 4.50
C ARG A 197 4.18 -19.03 4.43
N TRP A 198 3.57 -18.69 5.58
CA TRP A 198 2.18 -18.25 5.67
C TRP A 198 1.97 -16.78 5.32
N VAL A 199 3.03 -15.94 5.33
CA VAL A 199 2.87 -14.48 5.22
C VAL A 199 2.27 -14.08 3.87
N PHE A 200 2.83 -14.57 2.76
CA PHE A 200 2.33 -14.21 1.43
C PHE A 200 0.98 -14.85 1.08
N PRO A 201 0.69 -16.14 1.42
CA PRO A 201 -0.65 -16.69 1.29
C PRO A 201 -1.69 -15.93 2.13
N GLY A 202 -1.35 -15.57 3.36
CA GLY A 202 -2.24 -14.78 4.21
C GLY A 202 -2.51 -13.39 3.64
N LEU A 203 -1.49 -12.73 3.08
CA LEU A 203 -1.66 -11.45 2.41
C LEU A 203 -2.49 -11.59 1.13
N LEU A 204 -2.29 -12.65 0.34
CA LEU A 204 -3.12 -12.93 -0.84
C LEU A 204 -4.59 -13.07 -0.46
N ILE A 205 -4.91 -13.85 0.58
CA ILE A 205 -6.29 -14.00 1.07
C ILE A 205 -6.84 -12.64 1.50
N LEU A 206 -6.05 -11.84 2.20
CA LEU A 206 -6.47 -10.50 2.64
C LEU A 206 -6.79 -9.59 1.43
N TYR A 207 -5.95 -9.57 0.40
CA TYR A 207 -6.21 -8.81 -0.84
C TYR A 207 -7.45 -9.33 -1.56
N LEU A 208 -7.56 -10.64 -1.78
CA LEU A 208 -8.76 -11.21 -2.43
C LEU A 208 -10.05 -10.82 -1.70
N VAL A 209 -10.05 -10.81 -0.35
CA VAL A 209 -11.21 -10.41 0.44
C VAL A 209 -11.54 -8.92 0.26
N ILE A 210 -10.56 -8.03 0.29
CA ILE A 210 -10.82 -6.59 0.08
C ILE A 210 -11.12 -6.24 -1.38
N GLU A 211 -10.81 -7.12 -2.33
CA GLU A 211 -11.13 -6.91 -3.75
C GLU A 211 -12.57 -7.33 -4.09
N ILE A 212 -13.19 -8.23 -3.31
CA ILE A 212 -14.57 -8.73 -3.54
C ILE A 212 -15.57 -7.59 -3.75
N PRO A 213 -15.66 -6.56 -2.88
CA PRO A 213 -16.64 -5.49 -3.08
C PRO A 213 -16.47 -4.70 -4.37
N ILE A 214 -15.25 -4.66 -4.92
CA ILE A 214 -15.00 -4.02 -6.21
C ILE A 214 -15.41 -4.95 -7.36
N PHE A 215 -15.08 -6.24 -7.30
CA PHE A 215 -15.43 -7.21 -8.35
C PHE A 215 -16.94 -7.39 -8.52
N PHE A 216 -17.71 -7.29 -7.44
CA PHE A 216 -19.16 -7.48 -7.45
C PHE A 216 -19.94 -6.16 -7.35
N ASP A 217 -19.27 -5.01 -7.53
CA ASP A 217 -19.87 -3.67 -7.44
C ASP A 217 -20.71 -3.44 -6.18
N LEU A 218 -20.24 -3.94 -5.04
CA LEU A 218 -20.95 -3.88 -3.76
C LEU A 218 -20.87 -2.49 -3.12
N THR A 219 -20.08 -1.58 -3.69
CA THR A 219 -20.03 -0.19 -3.21
C THR A 219 -21.35 0.54 -3.48
N GLY A 220 -22.20 0.09 -4.41
CA GLY A 220 -23.53 0.66 -4.61
C GLY A 220 -24.55 0.30 -3.52
N LEU A 221 -24.24 -0.62 -2.60
CA LEU A 221 -25.22 -1.12 -1.63
C LEU A 221 -25.61 -0.08 -0.57
N PRO A 222 -26.87 -0.08 -0.08
CA PRO A 222 -27.38 0.95 0.84
C PRO A 222 -26.55 1.14 2.11
N TRP A 223 -25.99 0.08 2.66
CA TRP A 223 -25.16 0.16 3.88
C TRP A 223 -23.84 0.90 3.63
N TRP A 224 -23.20 0.69 2.48
CA TRP A 224 -21.97 1.40 2.13
C TRP A 224 -22.25 2.85 1.79
N GLN A 225 -23.33 3.11 1.06
CA GLN A 225 -23.77 4.47 0.74
C GLN A 225 -24.11 5.26 2.02
N SER A 226 -24.77 4.63 2.99
CA SER A 226 -25.05 5.23 4.31
C SER A 226 -23.77 5.53 5.08
N PHE A 227 -22.80 4.60 5.07
CA PHE A 227 -21.48 4.82 5.67
C PHE A 227 -20.73 5.98 5.00
N ALA A 228 -20.73 6.03 3.67
CA ALA A 228 -20.05 7.07 2.91
C ALA A 228 -20.66 8.46 3.14
N ALA A 229 -22.00 8.55 3.21
CA ALA A 229 -22.72 9.76 3.58
C ALA A 229 -22.39 10.22 5.00
N TRP A 230 -22.40 9.30 5.98
CA TRP A 230 -21.98 9.61 7.35
C TRP A 230 -20.54 10.11 7.40
N PHE A 231 -19.62 9.40 6.74
CA PHE A 231 -18.20 9.74 6.72
C PHE A 231 -17.92 11.10 6.06
N ALA A 232 -18.75 11.51 5.09
CA ALA A 232 -18.66 12.83 4.47
C ALA A 232 -19.20 13.96 5.38
N SER A 233 -20.06 13.63 6.36
CA SER A 233 -20.75 14.60 7.22
C SER A 233 -20.02 14.98 8.52
N ILE A 234 -19.05 14.17 8.94
CA ILE A 234 -18.26 14.36 10.18
C ILE A 234 -17.08 15.31 9.97
#